data_AF-A0A9R1XIY9-F1
#
_entry.id   AF-A0A9R1XIY9-F1
#
_cell.length_a   1.000
_cell.length_b   1.000
_cell.length_c   1.000
_cell.angle_alpha   90.00
_cell.angle_beta   90.00
_cell.angle_gamma   90.00
#
_symmetry.space_group_name_H-M   'P 1'
#
loop_
_entity.id
_entity.type
_entity.pdbx_description
1 polymer ?
#
loop_
_entity_poly.entity_id
_entity_poly.type
_entity_poly.pdbx_seq_one_letter_code
_entity_poly.pdbx_strand_id
1 'polypeptide(L)'
;MIIPDNGILIANKYGVIAHFLSRLESSTSFPLWSGPQDFSNHPIINIVLLNSVHYVKVDLQEGHPMANVSWIWNMHKMFLGY
;
A
#
# COMPACT_ATOMS: atom_id res chain seq x y z
N MET A 1 16.63 7.75 -6.77
CA MET A 1 16.22 6.37 -7.11
C MET A 1 14.72 6.30 -6.88
N ILE A 2 13.92 6.27 -7.94
CA ILE A 2 12.48 6.04 -7.83
C ILE A 2 12.33 4.54 -7.62
N ILE A 3 11.91 4.15 -6.43
CA ILE A 3 11.65 2.75 -6.11
C ILE A 3 10.41 2.33 -6.92
N PRO A 4 10.48 1.31 -7.80
CA PRO A 4 9.26 0.77 -8.39
C PRO A 4 8.37 0.22 -7.26
N ASP A 5 7.10 0.58 -7.25
CA ASP A 5 6.13 0.47 -6.16
C ASP A 5 6.26 -0.77 -5.24
N ASN A 6 7.19 -0.73 -4.28
CA ASN A 6 7.43 -1.81 -3.31
C ASN A 6 6.15 -2.21 -2.56
N GLY A 7 5.24 -1.25 -2.35
CA GLY A 7 3.92 -1.48 -1.76
C GLY A 7 3.12 -2.54 -2.49
N ILE A 8 3.12 -2.52 -3.82
CA ILE A 8 2.37 -3.48 -4.62
C ILE A 8 3.02 -4.84 -4.59
N LEU A 9 4.36 -4.91 -4.68
CA LEU A 9 5.07 -6.20 -4.61
C LEU A 9 4.85 -6.89 -3.26
N ILE A 10 4.91 -6.13 -2.17
CA ILE A 10 4.64 -6.63 -0.81
C ILE A 10 3.17 -7.06 -0.69
N ALA A 11 2.24 -6.20 -1.11
CA ALA A 11 0.81 -6.48 -1.04
C ALA A 11 0.44 -7.77 -1.79
N ASN A 12 0.96 -7.95 -3.00
CA ASN A 12 0.72 -9.14 -3.81
C ASN A 12 1.39 -10.40 -3.25
N LYS A 13 2.65 -10.30 -2.82
CA LYS A 13 3.40 -11.46 -2.35
C LYS A 13 2.83 -12.04 -1.05
N TYR A 14 2.36 -11.17 -0.16
CA TYR A 14 1.93 -11.56 1.18
C TYR A 14 0.41 -11.48 1.39
N GLY A 15 -0.35 -11.04 0.39
CA GLY A 15 -1.81 -10.88 0.50
C GLY A 15 -2.18 -9.87 1.59
N VAL A 16 -1.50 -8.73 1.64
CA VAL A 16 -1.68 -7.69 2.66
C VAL A 16 -2.05 -6.36 2.02
N ILE A 17 -2.66 -5.45 2.79
CA ILE A 17 -2.73 -4.04 2.39
C ILE A 17 -1.48 -3.35 2.93
N ALA A 18 -0.67 -2.78 2.04
CA ALA A 18 0.59 -2.12 2.41
C ALA A 18 0.44 -0.61 2.36
N HIS A 19 0.58 0.05 3.51
CA HIS A 19 0.75 1.49 3.58
C HIS A 19 2.24 1.83 3.55
N PHE A 20 2.63 2.67 2.60
CA PHE A 20 3.93 3.30 2.55
C PHE A 20 3.77 4.75 2.95
N LEU A 21 4.44 5.14 4.03
CA LEU A 21 4.35 6.50 4.58
C LEU A 21 5.71 7.15 4.49
N SER A 22 5.76 8.38 3.98
CA SER A 22 6.96 9.20 4.02
C SER A 22 6.58 10.68 4.13
N ARG A 23 7.56 11.53 4.39
CA ARG A 23 7.34 12.99 4.43
C ARG A 23 6.97 13.58 3.07
N LEU A 24 7.36 12.92 1.97
CA LEU A 24 7.15 13.43 0.62
C LEU A 24 5.87 12.88 0.00
N GLU A 25 5.65 11.58 0.18
CA GLU A 25 4.52 10.87 -0.40
C GLU A 25 4.10 9.72 0.49
N SER A 26 2.78 9.51 0.59
CA SER A 26 2.21 8.36 1.27
C SER A 26 1.24 7.66 0.32
N SER A 27 1.29 6.33 0.29
CA SER A 27 0.47 5.53 -0.62
C SER A 27 -0.04 4.24 0.03
N THR A 28 -1.19 3.79 -0.47
CA THR A 28 -1.83 2.53 -0.09
C THR A 28 -1.83 1.58 -1.26
N SER A 29 -1.23 0.41 -1.08
CA SER A 29 -1.15 -0.64 -2.10
C SER A 29 -1.99 -1.84 -1.69
N PHE A 30 -2.89 -2.24 -2.60
CA PHE A 30 -3.71 -3.43 -2.45
C PHE A 30 -3.10 -4.60 -3.24
N PRO A 31 -3.36 -5.85 -2.84
CA PRO A 31 -3.07 -7.01 -3.67
C PRO A 31 -3.81 -6.88 -5.00
N LEU A 32 -3.14 -7.17 -6.13
CA LEU A 32 -3.72 -6.95 -7.45
C LEU A 32 -4.85 -7.94 -7.76
N TRP A 33 -4.67 -9.17 -7.30
CA TRP A 33 -5.48 -10.33 -7.68
C TRP A 33 -6.60 -10.66 -6.68
N SER A 34 -6.65 -9.95 -5.55
CA SER A 34 -7.70 -10.06 -4.56
C SER A 34 -8.79 -9.06 -4.92
N GLY A 35 -9.95 -9.55 -5.35
CA GLY A 35 -11.06 -8.71 -5.76
C GLY A 35 -11.57 -7.80 -4.63
N PRO A 36 -12.41 -6.80 -4.94
CA PRO A 36 -12.87 -5.80 -3.97
C PRO A 36 -13.76 -6.33 -2.84
N GLN A 37 -14.08 -7.62 -2.82
CA GLN A 37 -14.89 -8.25 -1.78
C GLN A 37 -14.06 -8.76 -0.60
N ASP A 38 -12.73 -8.91 -0.76
CA ASP A 38 -11.85 -9.46 0.28
C ASP A 38 -11.13 -8.38 1.11
N PHE A 39 -11.42 -7.09 0.88
CA PHE A 39 -10.71 -5.99 1.54
C PHE A 39 -10.73 -6.05 3.08
N SER A 40 -11.81 -6.55 3.69
CA SER A 40 -11.91 -6.66 5.15
C SER A 40 -11.03 -7.75 5.75
N ASN A 41 -10.60 -8.72 4.94
CA ASN A 41 -9.88 -9.90 5.40
C ASN A 41 -8.36 -9.76 5.29
N HIS A 42 -7.88 -8.71 4.60
CA HIS A 42 -6.45 -8.50 4.41
C HIS A 42 -5.83 -7.80 5.62
N PRO A 43 -4.80 -8.38 6.25
CA PRO A 43 -4.06 -7.67 7.30
C PRO A 43 -3.35 -6.46 6.69
N ILE A 44 -3.24 -5.41 7.51
CA ILE A 44 -2.61 -4.15 7.13
C ILE A 44 -1.18 -4.12 7.66
N ILE A 45 -0.24 -3.70 6.83
CA ILE A 45 1.13 -3.39 7.25
C ILE A 45 1.46 -1.93 6.92
N ASN A 46 1.95 -1.20 7.94
CA ASN A 46 2.38 0.18 7.76
C ASN A 46 3.89 0.24 7.79
N ILE A 47 4.47 0.80 6.73
CA ILE A 47 5.90 0.95 6.55
C ILE A 47 6.20 2.43 6.40
N VAL A 48 7.05 2.96 7.27
CA VAL A 48 7.47 4.37 7.23
C VAL A 48 8.89 4.48 6.72
N LEU A 49 9.12 5.37 5.75
CA LEU A 49 10.44 5.80 5.33
C LEU A 49 10.90 6.99 6.19
N LEU A 50 11.87 6.74 7.06
CA LEU A 50 12.52 7.74 7.91
C LEU A 50 13.81 8.23 7.26
N ASN A 51 14.02 9.55 7.32
CA ASN A 51 15.22 10.23 6.81
C ASN A 51 15.63 9.85 5.39
N SER A 52 14.66 9.44 4.56
CA SER A 52 14.85 9.00 3.17
C SER A 52 15.78 7.80 2.98
N VAL A 53 16.12 7.05 4.04
CA VAL A 53 17.09 5.93 3.98
C VAL A 53 16.69 4.69 4.78
N HIS A 54 15.73 4.80 5.72
CA HIS A 54 15.42 3.70 6.63
C HIS A 54 13.93 3.38 6.64
N TYR A 55 13.59 2.10 6.47
CA TYR A 55 12.21 1.61 6.53
C TYR A 55 11.95 0.92 7.86
N VAL A 56 10.85 1.30 8.50
CA VAL A 56 10.39 0.70 9.76
C VAL A 56 8.94 0.28 9.64
N LYS A 57 8.59 -0.85 10.25
CA LYS A 57 7.19 -1.22 10.48
C LYS A 57 6.67 -0.40 11.66
N VAL A 58 5.47 0.17 11.52
CA VAL A 58 4.79 0.88 12.61
C VAL A 58 3.37 0.39 12.79
N ASP A 59 2.83 0.59 13.98
CA ASP A 59 1.41 0.45 14.25
C ASP A 59 0.80 1.86 14.30
N LEU A 60 -0.28 2.06 13.57
CA LEU A 60 -0.98 3.34 13.49
C LEU A 60 -2.11 3.37 14.51
N GLN A 61 -2.42 4.54 15.04
CA GLN A 61 -3.58 4.73 15.90
C GLN A 61 -4.88 4.48 15.13
N GLU A 62 -5.86 3.90 15.81
CA GLU A 62 -7.18 3.71 15.25
C GLU A 62 -7.79 5.05 14.76
N GLY A 63 -8.44 5.04 13.61
CA GLY A 63 -9.03 6.24 13.01
C GLY A 63 -8.03 7.16 12.29
N HIS A 64 -6.77 6.76 12.11
CA HIS A 64 -5.83 7.51 11.29
C HIS A 64 -6.36 7.71 9.85
N PRO A 65 -6.05 8.83 9.19
CA PRO A 65 -6.41 8.99 7.79
C PRO A 65 -5.68 7.95 6.94
N MET A 66 -6.39 7.38 5.98
CA MET A 66 -5.82 6.45 5.02
C MET A 66 -5.08 7.22 3.91
N ALA A 67 -3.90 6.77 3.54
CA ALA A 67 -3.11 7.38 2.47
C ALA A 67 -3.76 7.11 1.09
N ASN A 68 -3.43 7.96 0.11
CA ASN A 68 -3.95 7.83 -1.24
C ASN A 68 -3.63 6.47 -1.85
N VAL A 69 -4.55 5.93 -2.63
CA VAL A 69 -4.36 4.65 -3.30
C VAL A 69 -3.26 4.76 -4.36
N SER A 70 -2.36 3.77 -4.39
CA SER A 70 -1.26 3.71 -5.35
C SER A 70 -1.78 3.87 -6.78
N TRP A 71 -1.06 4.67 -7.57
CA TRP A 71 -1.41 4.93 -8.96
C TRP A 71 -1.45 3.64 -9.80
N ILE A 72 -0.53 2.70 -9.57
CA ILE A 72 -0.51 1.41 -10.29
C ILE A 72 -1.75 0.57 -9.99
N TRP A 73 -2.25 0.58 -8.75
CA TRP A 73 -3.51 -0.11 -8.45
C TRP A 73 -4.69 0.50 -9.21
N ASN A 74 -4.75 1.83 -9.27
CA ASN A 74 -5.78 2.52 -10.07
C ASN A 74 -5.68 2.18 -11.55
N MET A 75 -4.47 2.09 -12.11
CA MET A 75 -4.26 1.64 -13.49
C MET A 75 -4.72 0.19 -13.69
N HIS A 76 -4.36 -0.71 -12.78
CA HIS A 76 -4.77 -2.12 -12.88
C HIS A 76 -6.30 -2.29 -12.86
N LYS A 77 -7.00 -1.53 -12.00
CA LYS A 77 -8.47 -1.52 -12.01
C LYS A 77 -9.05 -1.08 -13.35
N MET A 78 -8.52 -0.01 -13.93
CA MET A 78 -8.97 0.48 -15.24
C MET A 78 -8.77 -0.56 -16.35
N PHE A 79 -7.67 -1.32 -16.32
CA PHE A 79 -7.42 -2.39 -17.30
C PHE A 79 -8.35 -3.60 -17.15
N LEU A 80 -8.84 -3.89 -15.93
CA LEU A 80 -9.75 -5.00 -15.67
C LEU A 80 -11.24 -4.64 -15.79
N GLY A 81 -11.58 -3.37 -16.08
CA GLY A 81 -12.96 -2.97 -16.38
C GLY A 81 -13.91 -3.00 -15.18
N TYR A 82 -13.41 -2.71 -13.98
CA TYR A 82 -14.22 -2.44 -12.79
C TYR A 82 -14.59 -0.95 -12.65
#